data_AF-B4FU19-F1
#
_entry.id   AF-B4FU19-F1
#
_cell.length_a   1.000
_cell.length_b   1.000
_cell.length_c   1.000
_cell.angle_alpha   90.00
_cell.angle_beta   90.00
_cell.angle_gamma   90.00
#
_symmetry.space_group_name_H-M   'P 1'
#
loop_
_entity.id
_entity.type
_entity.pdbx_description
1 polymer ?
#
loop_
_entity_poly.entity_id
_entity_poly.type
_entity_poly.pdbx_seq_one_letter_code
_entity_poly.pdbx_strand_id
1 'polypeptide(L)'
;MAVYSSIWNADDWATQGGRVKTDWSHAPFEATFREVRVDGCAWAGNATDGDAAEARRCSESSWGKEGRYWWKEKEMSELSVHQSHQLVWARAHHLVYDYCVDTDRFPVQPPECAGR
;
A
#
# COMPACT_ATOMS: atom_id res chain seq x y z
N MET A 1 -5.38 -1.05 11.80
CA MET A 1 -4.68 -0.05 10.94
C MET A 1 -5.58 1.17 10.74
N ALA A 2 -5.01 2.33 10.40
CA ALA A 2 -5.76 3.55 10.06
C ALA A 2 -5.19 4.17 8.78
N VAL A 3 -6.01 4.95 8.07
CA VAL A 3 -5.63 5.64 6.83
C VAL A 3 -5.19 7.06 7.16
N TYR A 4 -4.03 7.46 6.63
CA TYR A 4 -3.45 8.79 6.84
C TYR A 4 -3.12 9.45 5.49
N SER A 5 -3.21 10.77 5.44
CA SER A 5 -2.72 11.59 4.34
C SER A 5 -2.01 12.82 4.89
N SER A 6 -0.87 13.18 4.32
CA SER A 6 -0.05 14.31 4.77
C SER A 6 0.78 14.87 3.62
N ILE A 7 0.90 16.20 3.58
CA ILE A 7 1.96 16.90 2.84
C ILE A 7 2.96 17.44 3.86
N TRP A 8 4.24 17.11 3.70
CA TRP A 8 5.29 17.50 4.64
C TRP A 8 6.65 17.61 3.93
N ASN A 9 7.58 18.35 4.54
CA ASN A 9 8.94 18.50 4.03
C ASN A 9 9.82 17.31 4.43
N ALA A 10 10.47 16.67 3.45
CA ALA A 10 11.36 15.53 3.66
C ALA A 10 12.72 15.75 2.97
N ASP A 11 13.32 16.92 3.20
CA ASP A 11 14.52 17.39 2.51
C ASP A 11 15.72 16.43 2.60
N ASP A 12 15.80 15.61 3.64
CA ASP A 12 16.94 14.73 3.86
C ASP A 12 17.01 13.56 2.88
N TRP A 13 15.91 13.23 2.18
CA TRP A 13 15.89 12.05 1.29
C TRP A 13 14.97 12.16 0.06
N ALA A 14 13.96 13.03 0.07
CA ALA A 14 12.87 12.96 -0.92
C ALA A 14 13.30 13.19 -2.37
N THR A 15 14.12 14.21 -2.65
CA THR A 15 14.49 14.59 -4.02
C THR A 15 15.96 14.31 -4.28
N GLN A 16 16.24 13.41 -5.24
CA GLN A 16 17.59 12.93 -5.58
C GLN A 16 18.38 12.42 -4.37
N GLY A 17 17.74 11.68 -3.46
CA GLY A 17 18.37 11.20 -2.24
C GLY A 17 18.76 12.34 -1.29
N GLY A 18 17.99 13.43 -1.26
CA GLY A 18 18.19 14.58 -0.38
C GLY A 18 19.14 15.66 -0.90
N ARG A 19 19.61 15.56 -2.14
CA ARG A 19 20.52 16.55 -2.76
C ARG A 19 19.81 17.86 -3.12
N VAL A 20 18.54 17.78 -3.51
CA VAL A 20 17.73 18.95 -3.84
C VAL A 20 16.81 19.25 -2.66
N LYS A 21 16.96 20.45 -2.10
CA LYS A 21 16.19 20.92 -0.93
C LYS A 21 14.97 21.72 -1.38
N THR A 22 13.98 21.82 -0.50
CA THR A 22 12.76 22.59 -0.80
C THR A 22 13.10 24.07 -0.91
N ASP A 23 12.75 24.67 -2.05
CA ASP A 23 12.78 26.12 -2.22
C ASP A 23 11.46 26.73 -1.72
N TRP A 24 11.49 27.24 -0.49
CA TRP A 24 10.33 27.84 0.17
C TRP A 24 9.83 29.13 -0.48
N SER A 25 10.58 29.73 -1.41
CA SER A 25 10.08 30.88 -2.20
C SER A 25 8.93 30.49 -3.14
N HIS A 26 8.78 29.20 -3.44
CA HIS A 26 7.70 28.64 -4.25
C HIS A 26 6.44 28.26 -3.44
N ALA A 27 6.41 28.54 -2.14
CA ALA A 27 5.24 28.26 -1.30
C ALA A 27 4.03 29.15 -1.69
N PRO A 28 2.78 28.68 -1.46
CA PRO A 28 2.41 27.43 -0.77
C PRO A 28 2.50 26.18 -1.65
N PHE A 29 2.85 25.06 -1.02
CA PHE A 29 2.78 23.74 -1.64
C PHE A 29 1.42 23.12 -1.32
N GLU A 30 0.60 22.88 -2.35
CA GLU A 30 -0.79 22.45 -2.17
C GLU A 30 -1.03 21.07 -2.77
N ALA A 31 -1.60 20.16 -1.96
CA ALA A 31 -2.09 18.85 -2.41
C ALA A 31 -3.61 18.79 -2.23
N THR A 32 -4.34 18.52 -3.32
CA THR A 32 -5.81 18.42 -3.29
C THR A 32 -6.23 16.96 -3.37
N PHE A 33 -7.09 16.54 -2.46
CA PHE A 33 -7.68 15.20 -2.43
C PHE A 33 -9.17 15.29 -2.78
N ARG A 34 -9.66 14.37 -3.62
CA ARG A 34 -11.07 14.25 -3.98
C ARG A 34 -11.45 12.77 -3.99
N GLU A 35 -12.74 12.50 -3.81
CA GLU A 35 -13.31 11.15 -3.88
C GLU A 35 -12.66 10.13 -2.95
N VAL A 36 -12.32 10.56 -1.72
CA VAL A 36 -11.74 9.65 -0.71
C VAL A 36 -12.80 8.62 -0.32
N ARG A 37 -12.58 7.37 -0.74
CA ARG A 37 -13.43 6.21 -0.44
C ARG A 37 -12.63 5.18 0.36
N VAL A 38 -13.21 4.76 1.48
CA VAL A 38 -12.67 3.67 2.30
C VAL A 38 -13.75 2.60 2.39
N ASP A 39 -13.48 1.48 1.74
CA ASP A 39 -14.29 0.26 1.82
C ASP A 39 -13.40 -0.82 2.46
N GLY A 40 -13.80 -1.26 3.65
CA GLY A 40 -12.99 -2.13 4.49
C GLY A 40 -13.77 -2.63 5.69
N CYS A 41 -13.26 -3.67 6.35
CA CYS A 41 -13.79 -4.10 7.63
C CYS A 41 -13.27 -3.18 8.73
N ALA A 42 -14.12 -2.31 9.25
CA ALA A 42 -13.77 -1.42 10.35
C ALA A 42 -13.43 -2.24 11.61
N TRP A 43 -12.30 -1.93 12.24
CA TRP A 43 -11.92 -2.49 13.53
C TRP A 43 -12.48 -1.62 14.65
N ALA A 44 -13.04 -2.22 15.70
CA ALA A 44 -13.58 -1.47 16.83
C ALA A 44 -12.46 -0.68 17.52
N GLY A 45 -12.70 0.61 17.79
CA GLY A 45 -11.68 1.51 18.35
C GLY A 45 -11.22 1.17 19.77
N ASN A 46 -11.98 0.33 20.49
CA ASN A 46 -11.63 -0.19 21.83
C ASN A 46 -11.10 -1.63 21.80
N ALA A 47 -11.09 -2.28 20.64
CA ALA A 47 -10.58 -3.63 20.49
C ALA A 47 -9.05 -3.63 20.41
N THR A 48 -8.44 -4.67 20.97
CA THR A 48 -7.00 -4.91 20.84
C THR A 48 -6.70 -5.65 19.54
N ASP A 49 -5.44 -5.67 19.12
CA ASP A 49 -5.01 -6.39 17.90
C ASP A 49 -5.32 -7.89 17.95
N GLY A 50 -5.48 -8.46 19.15
CA GLY A 50 -5.78 -9.87 19.38
C GLY A 50 -7.26 -10.18 19.59
N ASP A 51 -8.16 -9.22 19.36
CA ASP A 51 -9.60 -9.45 19.55
C ASP A 51 -10.12 -10.50 18.55
N ALA A 52 -10.39 -11.69 19.05
CA ALA A 52 -10.81 -12.83 18.24
C ALA A 52 -12.19 -12.61 17.59
N ALA A 53 -13.07 -11.80 18.19
CA ALA A 53 -14.39 -11.52 17.62
C ALA A 53 -14.27 -10.58 16.43
N GLU A 54 -13.44 -9.54 16.55
CA GLU A 54 -13.11 -8.62 15.45
C GLU A 54 -12.36 -9.36 14.32
N ALA A 55 -11.37 -10.17 14.68
CA ALA A 55 -10.62 -10.99 13.72
C ALA A 55 -11.56 -11.92 12.96
N ARG A 56 -12.48 -12.61 13.65
CA ARG A 56 -13.49 -13.47 13.04
C ARG A 56 -14.40 -12.69 12.10
N ARG A 57 -14.90 -11.53 12.54
CA ARG A 57 -15.79 -10.69 11.73
C ARG A 57 -15.13 -10.18 10.46
N CYS A 58 -13.87 -9.75 10.55
CA CYS A 58 -13.12 -9.26 9.40
C CYS A 58 -12.46 -10.36 8.57
N SER A 59 -12.39 -11.62 9.05
CA SER A 59 -11.79 -12.77 8.35
C SER A 59 -12.80 -13.72 7.73
N GLU A 60 -14.01 -13.86 8.28
CA GLU A 60 -15.06 -14.68 7.70
C GLU A 60 -15.73 -13.97 6.51
N SER A 61 -16.25 -14.78 5.57
CA SER A 61 -16.90 -14.35 4.33
C SER A 61 -18.31 -14.96 4.17
N SER A 62 -18.81 -15.62 5.22
CA SER A 62 -20.09 -16.34 5.20
C SER A 62 -21.23 -15.56 5.85
N TRP A 63 -22.45 -15.84 5.37
CA TRP A 63 -23.69 -15.12 5.65
C TRP A 63 -23.91 -14.81 7.14
N GLY A 64 -23.77 -13.53 7.46
CA GLY A 64 -24.08 -12.87 8.72
C GLY A 64 -24.29 -11.37 8.45
N LYS A 65 -24.77 -10.62 9.43
CA LYS A 65 -25.33 -9.25 9.29
C LYS A 65 -24.43 -8.19 8.60
N GLU A 66 -23.17 -8.49 8.30
CA GLU A 66 -22.18 -7.57 7.71
C GLU A 66 -21.72 -7.91 6.28
N GLY A 67 -22.27 -8.97 5.67
CA GLY A 67 -22.18 -9.18 4.22
C GLY A 67 -20.87 -9.79 3.70
N ARG A 68 -20.88 -10.11 2.40
CA ARG A 68 -19.75 -10.67 1.66
C ARG A 68 -18.80 -9.53 1.27
N TYR A 69 -17.57 -9.54 1.79
CA TYR A 69 -16.51 -8.65 1.32
C TYR A 69 -16.10 -9.03 -0.11
N TRP A 70 -16.27 -8.11 -1.07
CA TRP A 70 -15.98 -8.39 -2.49
C TRP A 70 -14.50 -8.74 -2.73
N TRP A 71 -13.58 -8.17 -1.96
CA TRP A 71 -12.15 -8.47 -2.04
C TRP A 71 -11.76 -9.88 -1.55
N LYS A 72 -12.70 -10.63 -0.98
CA LYS A 72 -12.49 -12.03 -0.57
C LYS A 72 -13.02 -13.05 -1.59
N GLU A 73 -13.57 -12.60 -2.70
CA GLU A 73 -13.96 -13.50 -3.78
C GLU A 73 -12.72 -14.17 -4.39
N LYS A 74 -12.90 -15.37 -4.95
CA LYS A 74 -11.79 -16.18 -5.47
C LYS A 74 -11.05 -15.45 -6.60
N GLU A 75 -11.79 -14.70 -7.39
CA GLU A 75 -11.31 -13.87 -8.48
C GLU A 75 -10.38 -12.74 -7.99
N MET A 76 -10.47 -12.36 -6.72
CA MET A 76 -9.67 -11.33 -6.08
C MET A 76 -8.45 -11.88 -5.32
N SER A 77 -8.25 -13.21 -5.28
CA SER A 77 -7.13 -13.83 -4.55
C SER A 77 -5.78 -13.64 -5.26
N GLU A 78 -5.81 -13.39 -6.57
CA GLU A 78 -4.62 -13.17 -7.39
C GLU A 78 -4.90 -12.15 -8.49
N LEU A 79 -3.83 -11.62 -9.09
CA LEU A 79 -3.95 -10.78 -10.28
C LEU A 79 -4.36 -11.64 -11.47
N SER A 80 -5.28 -11.13 -12.30
CA SER A 80 -5.54 -11.71 -13.61
C SER A 80 -4.29 -11.67 -14.49
N VAL A 81 -4.23 -12.53 -15.52
CA VAL A 81 -3.12 -12.54 -16.50
C VAL A 81 -2.90 -11.16 -17.13
N HIS A 82 -3.97 -10.45 -17.44
CA HIS A 82 -3.88 -9.10 -18.01
C HIS A 82 -3.25 -8.11 -17.02
N GLN A 83 -3.69 -8.10 -15.76
CA GLN A 83 -3.12 -7.25 -14.71
C GLN A 83 -1.65 -7.59 -14.43
N SER A 84 -1.30 -8.88 -14.46
CA SER A 84 0.08 -9.34 -14.32
C SER A 84 0.97 -8.82 -15.45
N HIS A 85 0.50 -8.82 -16.70
CA HIS A 85 1.24 -8.22 -17.81
C HIS A 85 1.37 -6.69 -17.67
N GLN A 86 0.34 -5.99 -17.20
CA GLN A 86 0.42 -4.56 -16.91
C GLN A 86 1.44 -4.25 -15.83
N LEU A 87 1.51 -5.08 -14.77
CA LEU A 87 2.51 -4.95 -13.72
C LEU A 87 3.93 -5.15 -14.27
N VAL A 88 4.15 -6.17 -15.10
CA VAL A 88 5.45 -6.41 -15.76
C VAL A 88 5.85 -5.22 -16.63
N TRP A 89 4.92 -4.69 -17.43
CA TRP A 89 5.18 -3.52 -18.28
C TRP A 89 5.51 -2.28 -17.44
N ALA A 90 4.75 -1.99 -16.40
CA ALA A 90 5.00 -0.85 -15.51
C ALA A 90 6.37 -0.96 -14.84
N ARG A 91 6.77 -2.17 -14.43
CA ARG A 91 8.12 -2.42 -13.90
C ARG A 91 9.21 -2.19 -14.95
N ALA A 92 9.03 -2.71 -16.17
CA ALA A 92 10.02 -2.58 -17.24
C ALA A 92 10.25 -1.14 -17.70
N HIS A 93 9.23 -0.27 -17.61
CA HIS A 93 9.29 1.08 -18.18
C HIS A 93 9.36 2.22 -17.17
N HIS A 94 8.94 2.00 -15.91
CA HIS A 94 8.79 3.08 -14.92
C HIS A 94 9.47 2.80 -13.56
N LEU A 95 10.01 1.61 -13.32
CA LEU A 95 10.67 1.28 -12.07
C LEU A 95 12.09 1.85 -12.04
N VAL A 96 12.35 2.78 -11.12
CA VAL A 96 13.67 3.42 -10.96
C VAL A 96 14.46 2.88 -9.76
N TYR A 97 13.80 2.21 -8.82
CA TYR A 97 14.41 1.58 -7.65
C TYR A 97 13.58 0.37 -7.23
N ASP A 98 14.25 -0.71 -6.86
CA ASP A 98 13.63 -1.96 -6.41
C ASP A 98 14.46 -2.64 -5.34
N TYR A 99 13.90 -2.73 -4.13
CA TYR A 99 14.61 -3.31 -3.00
C TYR A 99 14.87 -4.83 -3.16
N CYS A 100 14.08 -5.53 -3.98
CA CYS A 100 14.25 -6.97 -4.22
C CYS A 100 15.57 -7.33 -4.92
N VAL A 101 16.20 -6.37 -5.60
CA VAL A 101 17.45 -6.54 -6.35
C VAL A 101 18.58 -5.62 -5.85
N ASP A 102 18.32 -4.85 -4.79
CA ASP A 102 19.30 -3.99 -4.14
C ASP A 102 20.22 -4.84 -3.26
N THR A 103 21.29 -5.37 -3.87
CA THR A 103 22.24 -6.26 -3.18
C THR A 103 23.10 -5.54 -2.16
N ASP A 104 23.24 -4.20 -2.28
CA ASP A 104 24.01 -3.40 -1.33
C ASP A 104 23.25 -3.29 0.00
N ARG A 105 21.93 -3.12 -0.07
CA ARG A 105 21.06 -3.07 1.11
C ARG A 105 20.66 -4.45 1.62
N PHE A 106 20.37 -5.38 0.70
CA PHE A 106 19.91 -6.73 0.99
C PHE A 106 20.84 -7.75 0.32
N PRO A 107 21.93 -8.15 0.98
CA PRO A 107 22.85 -9.16 0.45
C PRO A 107 22.18 -10.51 0.16
N VAL A 108 21.10 -10.82 0.89
CA VAL A 108 20.23 -11.96 0.64
C VAL A 108 18.86 -11.43 0.25
N GLN A 109 18.32 -11.94 -0.85
CA GLN A 109 17.02 -11.50 -1.37
C GLN A 109 15.91 -11.74 -0.34
N PRO A 110 15.05 -10.74 -0.08
CA PRO A 110 13.89 -10.90 0.79
C PRO A 110 12.96 -12.02 0.31
N PRO A 111 12.41 -12.85 1.23
CA PRO A 111 11.67 -14.07 0.89
C PRO A 111 10.39 -13.83 0.06
N GLU A 112 9.75 -12.68 0.23
CA GLU A 112 8.58 -12.24 -0.52
C GLU A 112 8.87 -11.89 -1.99
N CYS A 113 10.14 -11.67 -2.32
CA CYS A 113 10.58 -11.42 -3.69
C CYS A 113 10.78 -12.71 -4.50
N ALA A 114 10.70 -13.89 -3.85
CA ALA A 114 10.83 -15.17 -4.54
C ALA A 114 9.66 -15.38 -5.53
N GLY A 115 9.99 -15.66 -6.79
CA GLY A 115 8.99 -15.85 -7.85
C GLY A 115 8.55 -14.58 -8.57
N ARG A 116 9.29 -13.48 -8.40
CA ARG A 116 9.22 -12.32 -9.30
C ARG A 116 9.78 -12.62 -10.69
#